data_AF-A0A851D264-F1
#
_entry.id   AF-A0A851D264-F1
#
_cell.length_a   1.000
_cell.length_b   1.000
_cell.length_c   1.000
_cell.angle_alpha   90.00
_cell.angle_beta   90.00
_cell.angle_gamma   90.00
#
_symmetry.space_group_name_H-M   'P 1'
#
loop_
_entity.id
_entity.type
_entity.pdbx_description
1 polymer ?
#
loop_
_entity_poly.entity_id
_entity_poly.type
_entity_poly.pdbx_seq_one_letter_code
_entity_poly.pdbx_strand_id
1 'polypeptide(L)'
;QVFTFNAVEIQVQPSVQVKNGAPMSIICHADISKSTHFQLKHNFTIFKDGKLVFTTVSDEGDAQYEIPVARSSDTGDYECTVEADRKTKSSNSVHVWVRGMTKPILTAEKREVLEGEVVKLRCELPEEEPPLHFFFRKMKMNSKPKEKHVFEPYRNFSVAEFAVEEGDNILQFDCFGKRNVKLEFESSEHSNKTLVTVREPFIKPTLIARPSNNVTEGDRIQIECSTVVARMRDIEIILQKNRTILKSVRDEKLLKHSAVATLDHSGEYLCKVEQGRASKTTKLNVVVSELFPKPILAASMSTLDENKELTLSCSISGFRKANFAILRKNPNGDILLRNSKNLTMRVNVNDTGSYICKAEVKGIVKESKPVKINVYAPVSKPTLSVVSGLPEVVLGKPLQLICRSMMGTPPITFTFYKGNEVKKIVTNDTYATFLDENIRQNDEGGYKCEARNNHSSGMETSNILNVTVIVPIKNASLGSIPFGEVEAGSETAFLCSVNGGSWPIHFRIFRKTDREVLLYEKSENADRIVWHKEAMKRQDTGTYYCMASNRANVDVKSRPITISVILASWQKGIIAAFVLVLIAGAVTLAVWWFLRKKKKGNG
;
A
#
# COMPACT_ATOMS: atom_id res chain seq x y z
N GLN A 1 68.23 86.48 15.51
CA GLN A 1 67.76 85.79 16.73
C GLN A 1 67.76 84.30 16.42
N VAL A 2 68.40 83.47 17.26
CA VAL A 2 68.47 82.02 17.04
C VAL A 2 67.93 81.31 18.28
N PHE A 3 67.09 80.31 18.09
CA PHE A 3 66.64 79.41 19.16
C PHE A 3 66.59 77.96 18.68
N THR A 4 66.57 77.02 19.61
CA THR A 4 66.36 75.59 19.36
C THR A 4 65.53 74.96 20.49
N PHE A 5 64.72 73.96 20.15
CA PHE A 5 64.02 73.13 21.13
C PHE A 5 64.94 71.99 21.57
N ASN A 6 65.38 72.01 22.83
CA ASN A 6 66.22 70.98 23.42
C ASN A 6 65.40 69.70 23.68
N ALA A 7 64.24 69.85 24.29
CA ALA A 7 63.29 68.78 24.58
C ALA A 7 61.86 69.33 24.61
N VAL A 8 60.89 68.45 24.34
CA VAL A 8 59.47 68.72 24.59
C VAL A 8 58.97 67.54 25.42
N GLU A 9 58.46 67.83 26.60
CA GLU A 9 57.99 66.84 27.56
C GLU A 9 56.51 67.04 27.84
N ILE A 10 55.80 65.94 28.05
CA ILE A 10 54.40 65.94 28.46
C ILE A 10 54.30 65.39 29.87
N GLN A 11 53.60 66.11 30.73
CA GLN A 11 53.38 65.76 32.13
C GLN A 11 51.88 65.78 32.42
N VAL A 12 51.44 64.88 33.30
CA VAL A 12 50.02 64.74 33.65
C VAL A 12 49.89 64.92 35.15
N GLN A 13 49.11 65.91 35.57
CA GLN A 13 48.84 66.18 36.98
C GLN A 13 47.40 65.79 37.35
N PRO A 14 47.17 65.15 38.52
CA PRO A 14 48.17 64.78 39.53
C PRO A 14 48.96 63.50 39.18
N SER A 15 48.46 62.66 38.28
CA SER A 15 49.15 61.46 37.80
C SER A 15 48.56 60.98 36.46
N VAL A 16 49.26 60.08 35.77
CA VAL A 16 48.78 59.41 34.54
C VAL A 16 47.54 58.52 34.77
N GLN A 17 47.14 58.29 36.02
CA GLN A 17 46.01 57.42 36.34
C GLN A 17 45.07 58.13 37.33
N VAL A 18 43.93 58.58 36.84
CA VAL A 18 42.94 59.33 37.62
C VAL A 18 41.63 58.57 37.75
N LYS A 19 40.84 58.89 38.78
CA LYS A 19 39.48 58.33 38.95
C LYS A 19 38.50 59.13 38.09
N ASN A 20 37.45 58.47 37.59
CA ASN A 20 36.35 59.16 36.92
C ASN A 20 35.76 60.27 37.82
N GLY A 21 35.56 61.45 37.24
CA GLY A 21 35.08 62.65 37.91
C GLY A 21 36.16 63.52 38.54
N ALA A 22 37.41 63.04 38.66
CA ALA A 22 38.50 63.84 39.19
C ALA A 22 39.02 64.84 38.13
N PRO A 23 39.45 66.05 38.54
CA PRO A 23 40.13 66.96 37.63
C PRO A 23 41.52 66.43 37.29
N MET A 24 41.93 66.62 36.05
CA MET A 24 43.31 66.38 35.61
C MET A 24 43.76 67.47 34.64
N SER A 25 45.07 67.68 34.55
CA SER A 25 45.65 68.58 33.56
C SER A 25 46.80 67.92 32.82
N ILE A 26 46.90 68.24 31.54
CA ILE A 26 47.95 67.78 30.65
C ILE A 26 48.82 68.98 30.33
N ILE A 27 50.05 68.93 30.82
CA ILE A 27 51.01 70.03 30.74
C ILE A 27 52.05 69.65 29.70
N CYS A 28 52.22 70.51 28.71
CA CYS A 28 53.28 70.40 27.72
C CYS A 28 54.35 71.42 28.02
N HIS A 29 55.58 70.97 28.21
CA HIS A 29 56.73 71.81 28.52
C HIS A 29 57.78 71.72 27.41
N ALA A 30 58.22 72.86 26.90
CA ALA A 30 59.26 72.98 25.89
C ALA A 30 60.53 73.60 26.50
N ASP A 31 61.60 72.81 26.58
CA ASP A 31 62.92 73.33 26.93
C ASP A 31 63.54 74.01 25.71
N ILE A 32 63.78 75.33 25.81
CA ILE A 32 64.17 76.18 24.69
C ILE A 32 65.46 76.93 25.03
N SER A 33 66.47 76.74 24.20
CA SER A 33 67.70 77.54 24.25
C SER A 33 67.65 78.70 23.27
N LYS A 34 67.92 79.92 23.75
CA LYS A 34 67.89 81.17 22.97
C LYS A 34 69.27 81.83 22.95
N SER A 35 69.69 82.36 21.81
CA SER A 35 70.97 83.07 21.65
C SER A 35 71.02 84.42 22.38
N THR A 36 69.85 85.05 22.59
CA THR A 36 69.66 86.36 23.23
C THR A 36 68.30 86.38 23.93
N HIS A 37 68.05 87.33 24.84
CA HIS A 37 66.75 87.47 25.50
C HIS A 37 65.73 88.14 24.55
N PHE A 38 64.88 87.35 23.88
CA PHE A 38 63.78 87.84 23.04
C PHE A 38 62.50 87.04 23.33
N GLN A 39 61.36 87.71 23.19
CA GLN A 39 60.06 87.05 23.30
C GLN A 39 59.78 86.22 22.04
N LEU A 40 59.34 84.99 22.25
CA LEU A 40 59.04 84.03 21.21
C LEU A 40 57.67 83.44 21.55
N LYS A 41 56.75 83.46 20.59
CA LYS A 41 55.43 82.87 20.75
C LYS A 41 55.47 81.43 20.28
N HIS A 42 54.91 80.54 21.09
CA HIS A 42 54.92 79.11 20.87
C HIS A 42 53.49 78.63 20.67
N ASN A 43 53.23 77.96 19.55
CA ASN A 43 51.96 77.28 19.33
C ASN A 43 52.06 75.85 19.86
N PHE A 44 51.36 75.58 20.96
CA PHE A 44 51.24 74.26 21.56
C PHE A 44 50.00 73.57 21.03
N THR A 45 50.16 72.31 20.59
CA THR A 45 49.05 71.46 20.16
C THR A 45 49.14 70.13 20.88
N ILE A 46 48.08 69.74 21.58
CA ILE A 46 47.98 68.45 22.27
C ILE A 46 47.01 67.56 21.49
N PHE A 47 47.46 66.33 21.23
CA PHE A 47 46.69 65.30 20.55
C PHE A 47 46.37 64.16 21.54
N LYS A 48 45.17 63.58 21.41
CA LYS A 48 44.74 62.33 22.06
C LYS A 48 44.47 61.30 20.98
N ASP A 49 45.19 60.19 20.99
CA ASP A 49 45.12 59.12 19.99
C ASP A 49 45.22 59.67 18.54
N GLY A 50 46.12 60.65 18.34
CA GLY A 50 46.33 61.33 17.06
C GLY A 50 45.25 62.37 16.67
N LYS A 51 44.24 62.61 17.52
CA LYS A 51 43.23 63.67 17.31
C LYS A 51 43.57 64.92 18.10
N LEU A 52 43.52 66.07 17.47
CA LEU A 52 43.72 67.37 18.14
C LEU A 52 42.63 67.56 19.21
N VAL A 53 43.03 67.72 20.47
CA VAL A 53 42.12 67.97 21.61
C VAL A 53 42.31 69.36 22.22
N PHE A 54 43.48 69.98 22.06
CA PHE A 54 43.76 71.30 22.60
C PHE A 54 44.83 72.01 21.77
N THR A 55 44.69 73.32 21.59
CA THR A 55 45.71 74.18 20.98
C THR A 55 45.71 75.54 21.65
N THR A 56 46.89 76.08 21.91
CA THR A 56 47.05 77.41 22.51
C THR A 56 48.36 78.06 22.08
N VAL A 57 48.40 79.39 22.10
CA VAL A 57 49.62 80.16 21.89
C VAL A 57 50.08 80.71 23.23
N SER A 58 51.30 80.36 23.63
CA SER A 58 51.91 80.80 24.89
C SER A 58 53.19 81.58 24.62
N ASP A 59 53.41 82.62 25.41
CA ASP A 59 54.67 83.35 25.47
C ASP A 59 55.63 82.70 26.51
N GLU A 60 55.12 81.74 27.28
CA GLU A 60 55.84 80.91 28.25
C GLU A 60 56.30 79.58 27.62
N GLY A 61 57.22 78.89 28.30
CA GLY A 61 57.77 77.61 27.82
C GLY A 61 56.81 76.43 27.97
N ASP A 62 55.58 76.65 28.44
CA ASP A 62 54.61 75.63 28.79
C ASP A 62 53.17 76.01 28.41
N ALA A 63 52.34 74.98 28.28
CA ALA A 63 50.90 75.07 28.05
C ALA A 63 50.15 73.98 28.82
N GLN A 64 49.01 74.34 29.41
CA GLN A 64 48.20 73.45 30.23
C GLN A 64 46.80 73.25 29.62
N TYR A 65 46.44 72.00 29.35
CA TYR A 65 45.09 71.59 28.99
C TYR A 65 44.37 71.04 30.22
N GLU A 66 43.37 71.77 30.69
CA GLU A 66 42.58 71.38 31.86
C GLU A 66 41.38 70.52 31.46
N ILE A 67 41.23 69.39 32.15
CA ILE A 67 40.07 68.51 32.08
C ILE A 67 39.43 68.54 33.48
N PRO A 68 38.48 69.45 33.73
CA PRO A 68 37.91 69.66 35.06
C PRO A 68 37.19 68.41 35.62
N VAL A 69 36.66 67.57 34.73
CA VAL A 69 35.93 66.35 35.10
C VAL A 69 36.33 65.22 34.14
N ALA A 70 37.31 64.41 34.53
CA ALA A 70 37.79 63.32 33.69
C ALA A 70 36.75 62.21 33.54
N ARG A 71 36.49 61.77 32.31
CA ARG A 71 35.60 60.65 31.97
C ARG A 71 36.36 59.48 31.40
N SER A 72 35.72 58.31 31.36
CA SER A 72 36.33 57.13 30.72
C SER A 72 36.69 57.41 29.25
N SER A 73 35.96 58.29 28.56
CA SER A 73 36.28 58.74 27.20
C SER A 73 37.56 59.59 27.07
N ASP A 74 38.08 60.14 28.18
CA ASP A 74 39.34 60.89 28.20
C ASP A 74 40.58 60.00 28.31
N THR A 75 40.40 58.68 28.49
CA THR A 75 41.48 57.71 28.42
C THR A 75 42.04 57.63 27.00
N GLY A 76 43.36 57.72 26.86
CA GLY A 76 44.01 57.73 25.56
C GLY A 76 45.52 58.00 25.65
N ASP A 77 46.18 57.89 24.49
CA ASP A 77 47.58 58.25 24.31
C ASP A 77 47.69 59.74 23.98
N TYR A 78 48.34 60.50 24.86
CA TYR A 78 48.51 61.94 24.70
C TYR A 78 49.92 62.30 24.23
N GLU A 79 50.01 63.15 23.24
CA GLU A 79 51.25 63.70 22.71
C GLU A 79 51.12 65.21 22.52
N CYS A 80 52.22 65.95 22.67
CA CYS A 80 52.24 67.39 22.45
C CYS A 80 53.24 67.75 21.36
N THR A 81 52.87 68.72 20.52
CA THR A 81 53.75 69.33 19.52
C THR A 81 53.82 70.84 19.73
N VAL A 82 55.03 71.38 19.67
CA VAL A 82 55.29 72.83 19.81
C VAL A 82 55.86 73.36 18.51
N GLU A 83 55.29 74.46 18.01
CA GLU A 83 55.72 75.14 16.80
C GLU A 83 56.05 76.62 17.09
N ALA A 84 57.21 77.08 16.62
CA ALA A 84 57.58 78.49 16.59
C ALA A 84 58.47 78.78 15.38
N ASP A 85 58.24 79.88 14.66
CA ASP A 85 59.02 80.30 13.47
C ASP A 85 59.40 79.15 12.51
N ARG A 86 58.43 78.29 12.17
CA ARG A 86 58.56 77.10 11.30
C ARG A 86 59.48 75.98 11.82
N LYS A 87 59.91 76.03 13.08
CA LYS A 87 60.55 74.91 13.78
C LYS A 87 59.49 74.18 14.60
N THR A 88 59.50 72.86 14.54
CA THR A 88 58.57 72.00 15.29
C THR A 88 59.35 70.95 16.08
N LYS A 89 58.81 70.59 17.25
CA LYS A 89 59.28 69.43 18.02
C LYS A 89 58.11 68.83 18.79
N SER A 90 58.08 67.50 18.89
CA SER A 90 57.01 66.75 19.54
C SER A 90 57.55 65.96 20.73
N SER A 91 56.71 65.74 21.74
CA SER A 91 57.00 64.87 22.88
C SER A 91 56.88 63.39 22.50
N ASN A 92 57.34 62.51 23.39
CA ASN A 92 56.87 61.13 23.41
C ASN A 92 55.39 61.08 23.84
N SER A 93 54.72 59.99 23.48
CA SER A 93 53.34 59.74 23.90
C SER A 93 53.29 59.25 25.35
N VAL A 94 52.35 59.78 26.13
CA VAL A 94 52.04 59.32 27.50
C VAL A 94 50.59 58.83 27.56
N HIS A 95 50.41 57.59 28.00
CA HIS A 95 49.08 57.00 28.15
C HIS A 95 48.44 57.48 29.46
N VAL A 96 47.26 58.11 29.35
CA VAL A 96 46.46 58.55 30.50
C VAL A 96 45.28 57.61 30.66
N TRP A 97 45.06 57.11 31.87
CA TRP A 97 44.02 56.15 32.20
C TRP A 97 43.02 56.70 33.22
N VAL A 98 41.75 56.78 32.82
CA VAL A 98 40.64 57.19 33.71
C VAL A 98 39.89 55.95 34.19
N ARG A 99 40.06 55.59 35.47
CA ARG A 99 39.45 54.39 36.06
C ARG A 99 38.00 54.62 36.46
N GLY A 100 37.15 53.66 36.09
CA GLY A 100 35.73 53.61 36.42
C GLY A 100 34.86 54.44 35.49
N MET A 101 33.56 54.28 35.68
CA MET A 101 32.50 55.02 34.99
C MET A 101 31.47 55.53 36.00
N THR A 102 30.68 56.52 35.61
CA THR A 102 29.57 57.00 36.45
C THR A 102 28.53 55.92 36.73
N LYS A 103 27.83 56.03 37.86
CA LYS A 103 26.81 55.06 38.26
C LYS A 103 25.54 55.24 37.42
N PRO A 104 25.01 54.18 36.78
CA PRO A 104 23.88 54.31 35.89
C PRO A 104 22.55 54.50 36.62
N ILE A 105 21.61 55.14 35.93
CA ILE A 105 20.24 55.37 36.36
C ILE A 105 19.34 54.34 35.66
N LEU A 106 18.69 53.48 36.46
CA LEU A 106 17.71 52.50 35.97
C LEU A 106 16.29 52.98 36.25
N THR A 107 15.47 53.04 35.20
CA THR A 107 14.04 53.39 35.29
C THR A 107 13.19 52.28 34.68
N ALA A 108 12.18 51.81 35.43
CA ALA A 108 11.15 50.92 34.91
C ALA A 108 9.94 51.75 34.44
N GLU A 109 9.40 51.45 33.26
CA GLU A 109 8.22 52.14 32.71
C GLU A 109 6.99 51.96 33.61
N LYS A 110 6.83 50.75 34.16
CA LYS A 110 5.79 50.40 35.13
C LYS A 110 6.41 49.69 36.33
N ARG A 111 5.95 50.03 37.53
CA ARG A 111 6.34 49.36 38.79
C ARG A 111 5.44 48.19 39.16
N GLU A 112 4.33 48.04 38.46
CA GLU A 112 3.37 46.96 38.63
C GLU A 112 2.94 46.45 37.25
N VAL A 113 3.02 45.14 37.05
CA VAL A 113 2.72 44.46 35.78
C VAL A 113 1.90 43.19 36.04
N LEU A 114 1.17 42.73 35.03
CA LEU A 114 0.46 41.45 35.11
C LEU A 114 1.36 40.29 34.68
N GLU A 115 1.08 39.10 35.21
CA GLU A 115 1.65 37.85 34.71
C GLU A 115 1.44 37.74 33.19
N GLY A 116 2.49 37.36 32.43
CA GLY A 116 2.46 37.32 30.97
C GLY A 116 2.77 38.66 30.27
N GLU A 117 2.82 39.79 30.97
CA GLU A 117 3.29 41.06 30.39
C GLU A 117 4.83 41.10 30.29
N VAL A 118 5.36 42.23 29.82
CA VAL A 118 6.79 42.53 29.77
C VAL A 118 7.11 43.74 30.63
N VAL A 119 8.22 43.67 31.37
CA VAL A 119 8.80 44.81 32.08
C VAL A 119 9.77 45.51 31.14
N LYS A 120 9.48 46.76 30.80
CA LYS A 120 10.36 47.64 30.02
C LYS A 120 11.25 48.46 30.96
N LEU A 121 12.56 48.33 30.78
CA LEU A 121 13.58 48.98 31.59
C LEU A 121 14.44 49.89 30.71
N ARG A 122 14.77 51.07 31.22
CA ARG A 122 15.64 52.05 30.59
C ARG A 122 16.84 52.32 31.51
N CYS A 123 18.05 52.07 31.03
CA CYS A 123 19.29 52.30 31.77
C CYS A 123 20.08 53.42 31.10
N GLU A 124 20.51 54.42 31.86
CA GLU A 124 21.19 55.62 31.35
C GLU A 124 22.50 55.90 32.09
N LEU A 125 23.51 56.36 31.34
CA LEU A 125 24.78 56.88 31.82
C LEU A 125 24.95 58.31 31.29
N PRO A 126 24.24 59.30 31.86
CA PRO A 126 24.11 60.64 31.26
C PRO A 126 25.44 61.37 31.05
N GLU A 127 26.42 61.10 31.91
CA GLU A 127 27.74 61.74 31.94
C GLU A 127 28.81 60.97 31.13
N GLU A 128 28.48 59.81 30.54
CA GLU A 128 29.41 59.02 29.72
C GLU A 128 29.11 59.16 28.24
N GLU A 129 30.16 59.15 27.43
CA GLU A 129 30.05 59.22 25.98
C GLU A 129 30.00 57.82 25.35
N PRO A 130 29.24 57.63 24.25
CA PRO A 130 29.25 56.40 23.48
C PRO A 130 30.61 56.13 22.80
N PRO A 131 30.90 54.88 22.39
CA PRO A 131 30.05 53.68 22.45
C PRO A 131 30.05 52.98 23.82
N LEU A 132 28.89 52.47 24.24
CA LEU A 132 28.68 51.83 25.56
C LEU A 132 28.04 50.44 25.44
N HIS A 133 28.39 49.53 26.34
CA HIS A 133 27.75 48.23 26.51
C HIS A 133 26.89 48.24 27.77
N PHE A 134 25.58 48.12 27.64
CA PHE A 134 24.63 48.03 28.75
C PHE A 134 24.30 46.57 29.09
N PHE A 135 24.28 46.26 30.37
CA PHE A 135 23.90 44.95 30.90
C PHE A 135 22.76 45.13 31.88
N PHE A 136 21.64 44.45 31.62
CA PHE A 136 20.44 44.46 32.46
C PHE A 136 20.29 43.12 33.15
N ARG A 137 20.06 43.08 34.47
CA ARG A 137 19.88 41.83 35.20
C ARG A 137 18.50 41.74 35.82
N LYS A 138 17.78 40.65 35.52
CA LYS A 138 16.56 40.21 36.22
C LYS A 138 16.96 39.24 37.34
N MET A 139 16.81 39.66 38.58
CA MET A 139 17.04 38.86 39.77
C MET A 139 15.70 38.34 40.32
N LYS A 140 15.64 37.04 40.58
CA LYS A 140 14.56 36.38 41.34
C LYS A 140 15.16 35.84 42.64
N MET A 141 14.39 35.86 43.71
CA MET A 141 14.82 35.34 45.01
C MET A 141 15.30 33.89 44.85
N ASN A 142 16.53 33.59 45.29
CA ASN A 142 17.17 32.27 45.22
C ASN A 142 17.43 31.71 43.80
N SER A 143 17.47 32.55 42.76
CA SER A 143 17.81 32.14 41.38
C SER A 143 19.01 32.90 40.83
N LYS A 144 19.74 32.30 39.89
CA LYS A 144 20.80 33.01 39.15
C LYS A 144 20.18 34.18 38.36
N PRO A 145 20.79 35.39 38.38
CA PRO A 145 20.27 36.52 37.63
C PRO A 145 20.25 36.22 36.12
N LYS A 146 19.14 36.53 35.44
CA LYS A 146 19.08 36.49 33.97
C LYS A 146 19.59 37.83 33.44
N GLU A 147 20.66 37.82 32.65
CA GLU A 147 21.29 39.02 32.11
C GLU A 147 20.95 39.22 30.63
N LYS A 148 20.78 40.48 30.21
CA LYS A 148 20.68 40.90 28.80
C LYS A 148 21.71 41.97 28.50
N HIS A 149 22.52 41.74 27.46
CA HIS A 149 23.50 42.69 26.94
C HIS A 149 22.92 43.45 25.75
N VAL A 150 23.15 44.76 25.71
CA VAL A 150 22.82 45.65 24.59
C VAL A 150 24.01 46.57 24.32
N PHE A 151 24.45 46.65 23.06
CA PHE A 151 25.51 47.56 22.64
C PHE A 151 24.91 48.82 22.01
N GLU A 152 25.30 49.99 22.51
CA GLU A 152 24.82 51.29 22.06
C GLU A 152 25.96 52.13 21.47
N PRO A 153 26.02 52.28 20.14
CA PRO A 153 27.13 52.98 19.48
C PRO A 153 27.02 54.50 19.51
N TYR A 154 25.83 55.06 19.73
CA TYR A 154 25.57 56.51 19.59
C TYR A 154 24.79 57.13 20.74
N ARG A 155 24.35 56.33 21.71
CA ARG A 155 23.48 56.79 22.81
C ARG A 155 24.12 56.44 24.14
N ASN A 156 23.87 57.31 25.10
CA ASN A 156 24.26 57.10 26.49
C ASN A 156 23.16 56.41 27.31
N PHE A 157 22.17 55.79 26.65
CA PHE A 157 21.13 54.98 27.28
C PHE A 157 20.70 53.81 26.40
N SER A 158 20.14 52.77 27.02
CA SER A 158 19.57 51.59 26.35
C SER A 158 18.23 51.20 26.99
N VAL A 159 17.41 50.45 26.25
CA VAL A 159 16.15 49.87 26.74
C VAL A 159 16.19 48.34 26.61
N ALA A 160 15.65 47.62 27.60
CA ALA A 160 15.51 46.17 27.58
C ALA A 160 14.15 45.72 28.12
N GLU A 161 13.60 44.64 27.53
CA GLU A 161 12.34 44.02 27.94
C GLU A 161 12.57 42.67 28.63
N PHE A 162 11.87 42.42 29.73
CA PHE A 162 11.86 41.12 30.40
C PHE A 162 10.44 40.57 30.50
N ALA A 163 10.21 39.34 30.02
CA ALA A 163 8.92 38.66 30.19
C ALA A 163 8.67 38.33 31.67
N VAL A 164 7.42 38.48 32.09
CA VAL A 164 6.92 38.07 33.41
C VAL A 164 6.45 36.62 33.32
N GLU A 165 7.10 35.73 34.08
CA GLU A 165 6.87 34.28 34.06
C GLU A 165 5.89 33.86 35.17
N GLU A 166 5.23 32.70 35.01
CA GLU A 166 4.37 32.14 36.07
C GLU A 166 5.15 31.94 37.37
N GLY A 167 4.59 32.40 38.49
CA GLY A 167 5.23 32.36 39.81
C GLY A 167 6.29 33.46 40.03
N ASP A 168 6.39 34.46 39.17
CA ASP A 168 7.07 35.72 39.49
C ASP A 168 6.16 36.56 40.41
N ASN A 169 6.66 36.94 41.60
CA ASN A 169 5.90 37.76 42.56
C ASN A 169 6.49 39.17 42.67
N ILE A 170 7.77 39.25 43.05
CA ILE A 170 8.54 40.51 43.13
C ILE A 170 9.81 40.29 42.31
N LEU A 171 9.96 41.10 41.27
CA LEU A 171 11.11 41.10 40.38
C LEU A 171 12.06 42.23 40.76
N GLN A 172 13.35 41.92 40.84
CA GLN A 172 14.39 42.90 41.16
C GLN A 172 15.30 43.10 39.95
N PHE A 173 15.52 44.35 39.57
CA PHE A 173 16.33 44.70 38.41
C PHE A 173 17.46 45.66 38.78
N ASP A 174 18.62 45.46 38.18
CA ASP A 174 19.69 46.46 38.13
C ASP A 174 20.30 46.49 36.72
N CYS A 175 21.09 47.53 36.47
CA CYS A 175 21.89 47.63 35.25
C CYS A 175 23.28 48.15 35.54
N PHE A 176 24.22 47.87 34.64
CA PHE A 176 25.57 48.44 34.63
C PHE A 176 26.03 48.65 33.20
N GLY A 177 26.93 49.60 32.99
CA GLY A 177 27.55 49.87 31.70
C GLY A 177 29.02 49.49 31.67
N LYS A 178 29.53 49.20 30.47
CA LYS A 178 30.95 49.01 30.20
C LYS A 178 31.37 49.78 28.97
N ARG A 179 32.60 50.30 28.98
CA ARG A 179 33.24 50.92 27.82
C ARG A 179 34.50 50.13 27.48
N ASN A 180 34.71 49.89 26.19
CA ASN A 180 35.93 49.26 25.73
C ASN A 180 37.05 50.30 25.66
N VAL A 181 38.18 50.02 26.28
CA VAL A 181 39.36 50.88 26.36
C VAL A 181 40.59 50.02 25.98
N LYS A 182 41.08 50.17 24.75
CA LYS A 182 42.13 49.31 24.16
C LYS A 182 41.76 47.81 24.22
N LEU A 183 42.38 47.05 25.14
CA LEU A 183 42.18 45.61 25.36
C LEU A 183 41.40 45.29 26.64
N GLU A 184 41.03 46.31 27.43
CA GLU A 184 40.35 46.15 28.71
C GLU A 184 38.98 46.85 28.70
N PHE A 185 38.13 46.50 29.68
CA PHE A 185 36.83 47.14 29.86
C PHE A 185 36.80 47.95 31.14
N GLU A 186 36.49 49.23 31.01
CA GLU A 186 36.07 50.03 32.15
C GLU A 186 34.60 49.77 32.42
N SER A 187 34.26 49.62 33.70
CA SER A 187 32.92 49.22 34.13
C SER A 187 32.37 50.25 35.12
N SER A 188 31.08 50.53 35.00
CA SER A 188 30.35 51.26 36.03
C SER A 188 30.07 50.37 37.23
N GLU A 189 29.73 51.00 38.36
CA GLU A 189 29.00 50.31 39.42
C GLU A 189 27.61 49.88 38.93
N HIS A 190 26.96 48.99 39.69
CA HIS A 190 25.56 48.65 39.46
C HIS A 190 24.63 49.80 39.86
N SER A 191 23.57 50.01 39.09
CA SER A 191 22.49 50.94 39.44
C SER A 191 21.84 50.57 40.77
N ASN A 192 21.08 51.50 41.34
CA ASN A 192 20.15 51.14 42.41
C ASN A 192 19.15 50.09 41.88
N LYS A 193 18.77 49.16 42.76
CA LYS A 193 17.88 48.06 42.39
C LYS A 193 16.44 48.58 42.30
N THR A 194 15.78 48.32 41.19
CA THR A 194 14.37 48.64 40.96
C THR A 194 13.51 47.40 41.21
N LEU A 195 12.46 47.55 42.02
CA LEU A 195 11.50 46.49 42.31
C LEU A 195 10.25 46.67 41.44
N VAL A 196 9.77 45.58 40.85
CA VAL A 196 8.52 45.53 40.09
C VAL A 196 7.65 44.43 40.67
N THR A 197 6.43 44.78 41.09
CA THR A 197 5.45 43.83 41.62
C THR A 197 4.66 43.19 40.48
N VAL A 198 4.39 41.90 40.60
CA VAL A 198 3.60 41.13 39.65
C VAL A 198 2.25 40.81 40.28
N ARG A 199 1.17 41.09 39.55
CA ARG A 199 -0.19 40.64 39.93
C ARG A 199 -0.65 39.52 39.02
N GLU A 200 -1.26 38.51 39.63
CA GLU A 200 -1.92 37.44 38.87
C GLU A 200 -3.24 37.97 38.28
N PRO A 201 -3.46 37.79 36.96
CA PRO A 201 -4.69 38.26 36.30
C PRO A 201 -5.90 37.36 36.62
N PHE A 202 -5.65 36.07 36.87
CA PHE A 202 -6.63 35.08 37.28
C PHE A 202 -5.97 33.96 38.09
N ILE A 203 -6.76 33.28 38.92
CA ILE A 203 -6.32 32.13 39.69
C ILE A 203 -6.30 30.86 38.85
N LYS A 204 -5.60 29.82 39.32
CA LYS A 204 -5.63 28.50 38.69
C LYS A 204 -7.08 27.99 38.58
N PRO A 205 -7.53 27.51 37.40
CA PRO A 205 -8.92 27.10 37.21
C PRO A 205 -9.28 25.89 38.05
N THR A 206 -10.55 25.81 38.46
CA THR A 206 -11.16 24.65 39.10
C THR A 206 -11.88 23.82 38.05
N LEU A 207 -11.51 22.54 37.94
CA LEU A 207 -12.11 21.58 37.00
C LEU A 207 -12.78 20.46 37.79
N ILE A 208 -14.08 20.28 37.57
CA ILE A 208 -14.88 19.24 38.24
C ILE A 208 -15.71 18.45 37.24
N ALA A 209 -15.94 17.18 37.54
CA ALA A 209 -16.87 16.32 36.81
C ALA A 209 -18.04 15.93 37.72
N ARG A 210 -19.24 15.92 37.15
CA ARG A 210 -20.50 15.53 37.80
C ARG A 210 -21.15 14.41 37.00
N PRO A 211 -21.36 13.21 37.57
CA PRO A 211 -20.91 12.80 38.91
C PRO A 211 -19.38 12.65 39.00
N SER A 212 -18.83 12.81 40.20
CA SER A 212 -17.38 12.80 40.46
C SER A 212 -16.77 11.40 40.50
N ASN A 213 -17.60 10.38 40.73
CA ASN A 213 -17.23 8.99 40.89
C ASN A 213 -18.37 8.10 40.37
N ASN A 214 -18.04 6.84 40.07
CA ASN A 214 -18.99 5.82 39.64
C ASN A 214 -19.78 6.17 38.37
N VAL A 215 -19.13 6.86 37.41
CA VAL A 215 -19.72 7.07 36.09
C VAL A 215 -19.75 5.73 35.37
N THR A 216 -20.94 5.24 35.03
CA THR A 216 -21.09 4.07 34.17
C THR A 216 -21.41 4.49 32.74
N GLU A 217 -21.04 3.65 31.79
CA GLU A 217 -21.39 3.86 30.38
C GLU A 217 -22.92 4.06 30.22
N GLY A 218 -23.31 5.14 29.55
CA GLY A 218 -24.70 5.58 29.40
C GLY A 218 -25.17 6.64 30.40
N ASP A 219 -24.44 6.87 31.50
CA ASP A 219 -24.75 7.96 32.42
C ASP A 219 -24.47 9.33 31.77
N ARG A 220 -25.20 10.36 32.20
CA ARG A 220 -24.91 11.74 31.77
C ARG A 220 -23.80 12.32 32.63
N ILE A 221 -22.67 12.64 32.01
CA ILE A 221 -21.54 13.33 32.64
C ILE A 221 -21.53 14.81 32.26
N GLN A 222 -21.28 15.68 33.24
CA GLN A 222 -21.11 17.12 33.06
C GLN A 222 -19.77 17.55 33.63
N ILE A 223 -18.96 18.20 32.81
CA ILE A 223 -17.65 18.73 33.16
C ILE A 223 -17.76 20.24 33.23
N GLU A 224 -17.36 20.79 34.37
CA GLU A 224 -17.41 22.22 34.64
C GLU A 224 -15.99 22.73 34.89
N CYS A 225 -15.59 23.77 34.14
CA CYS A 225 -14.36 24.49 34.41
C CYS A 225 -14.67 25.94 34.75
N SER A 226 -14.11 26.45 35.85
CA SER A 226 -14.30 27.82 36.30
C SER A 226 -13.01 28.44 36.79
N THR A 227 -12.91 29.77 36.71
CA THR A 227 -11.81 30.53 37.32
C THR A 227 -12.31 31.86 37.89
N VAL A 228 -11.55 32.41 38.84
CA VAL A 228 -11.76 33.76 39.36
C VAL A 228 -10.77 34.69 38.66
N VAL A 229 -11.33 35.72 38.03
CA VAL A 229 -10.62 36.66 37.16
C VAL A 229 -10.69 38.05 37.75
N ALA A 230 -9.58 38.79 37.75
CA ALA A 230 -9.55 40.17 38.21
C ALA A 230 -10.26 41.13 37.24
N ARG A 231 -10.15 40.88 35.92
CA ARG A 231 -10.80 41.66 34.85
C ARG A 231 -11.30 40.74 33.73
N MET A 232 -12.59 40.81 33.43
CA MET A 232 -13.25 40.02 32.37
C MET A 232 -13.05 40.67 30.99
N ARG A 233 -11.86 40.56 30.42
CA ARG A 233 -11.54 40.97 29.03
C ARG A 233 -10.47 40.06 28.45
N ASP A 234 -10.68 39.59 27.23
CA ASP A 234 -9.74 38.74 26.49
C ASP A 234 -9.38 37.44 27.24
N ILE A 235 -10.32 36.93 28.04
CA ILE A 235 -10.13 35.64 28.74
C ILE A 235 -10.79 34.51 27.94
N GLU A 236 -10.07 33.42 27.75
CA GLU A 236 -10.57 32.23 27.08
C GLU A 236 -10.42 30.99 27.99
N ILE A 237 -11.54 30.31 28.27
CA ILE A 237 -11.57 29.04 29.00
C ILE A 237 -11.76 27.91 28.00
N ILE A 238 -10.81 26.99 27.95
CA ILE A 238 -10.75 25.89 26.99
C ILE A 238 -10.77 24.57 27.74
N LEU A 239 -11.76 23.73 27.45
CA LEU A 239 -11.80 22.35 27.90
C LEU A 239 -11.24 21.44 26.82
N GLN A 240 -10.18 20.72 27.16
CA GLN A 240 -9.46 19.82 26.28
C GLN A 240 -9.48 18.41 26.85
N LYS A 241 -9.48 17.44 25.96
CA LYS A 241 -9.17 16.06 26.29
C LYS A 241 -8.16 15.56 25.28
N ASN A 242 -7.05 15.00 25.76
CA ASN A 242 -5.90 14.66 24.91
C ASN A 242 -5.42 15.90 24.11
N ARG A 243 -5.54 15.87 22.77
CA ARG A 243 -5.21 16.98 21.85
C ARG A 243 -6.44 17.64 21.23
N THR A 244 -7.65 17.24 21.64
CA THR A 244 -8.91 17.74 21.07
C THR A 244 -9.56 18.74 22.01
N ILE A 245 -10.00 19.88 21.46
CA ILE A 245 -10.80 20.87 22.19
C ILE A 245 -12.25 20.38 22.17
N LEU A 246 -12.82 20.15 23.36
CA LEU A 246 -14.21 19.73 23.50
C LEU A 246 -15.16 20.93 23.49
N LYS A 247 -14.75 22.04 24.12
CA LYS A 247 -15.49 23.30 24.17
C LYS A 247 -14.55 24.44 24.55
N SER A 248 -14.84 25.64 24.06
CA SER A 248 -14.20 26.89 24.48
C SER A 248 -15.28 27.95 24.74
N VAL A 249 -15.04 28.86 25.69
CA VAL A 249 -15.85 30.05 25.95
C VAL A 249 -14.93 31.26 26.13
N ARG A 250 -15.36 32.42 25.64
CA ARG A 250 -14.63 33.70 25.76
C ARG A 250 -15.38 34.64 26.66
N ASP A 251 -14.65 35.38 27.50
CA ASP A 251 -15.17 36.37 28.43
C ASP A 251 -16.26 35.83 29.38
N GLU A 252 -16.20 34.53 29.68
CA GLU A 252 -17.06 33.83 30.63
C GLU A 252 -16.26 33.28 31.80
N LYS A 253 -16.89 33.19 32.99
CA LYS A 253 -16.25 32.65 34.21
C LYS A 253 -16.38 31.13 34.35
N LEU A 254 -17.27 30.51 33.58
CA LEU A 254 -17.69 29.13 33.77
C LEU A 254 -18.01 28.46 32.42
N LEU A 255 -17.24 27.44 32.08
CA LEU A 255 -17.51 26.54 30.96
C LEU A 255 -18.22 25.29 31.47
N LYS A 256 -19.34 24.91 30.83
CA LYS A 256 -20.04 23.63 31.07
C LYS A 256 -20.09 22.80 29.80
N HIS A 257 -19.69 21.53 29.89
CA HIS A 257 -19.77 20.54 28.81
C HIS A 257 -20.48 19.28 29.32
N SER A 258 -21.51 18.82 28.61
CA SER A 258 -22.27 17.63 28.99
C SER A 258 -22.28 16.62 27.85
N ALA A 259 -22.09 15.35 28.18
CA ALA A 259 -22.09 14.24 27.24
C ALA A 259 -22.71 12.99 27.88
N VAL A 260 -23.10 12.02 27.04
CA VAL A 260 -23.43 10.67 27.49
C VAL A 260 -22.12 9.89 27.59
N ALA A 261 -21.84 9.34 28.76
CA ALA A 261 -20.59 8.66 29.06
C ALA A 261 -20.41 7.41 28.20
N THR A 262 -19.23 7.29 27.60
CA THR A 262 -18.77 6.11 26.86
C THR A 262 -17.41 5.72 27.42
N LEU A 263 -16.90 4.53 27.11
CA LEU A 263 -15.56 4.13 27.55
C LEU A 263 -14.47 5.10 27.07
N ASP A 264 -14.65 5.67 25.87
CA ASP A 264 -13.76 6.69 25.30
C ASP A 264 -13.80 8.02 26.06
N HIS A 265 -14.78 8.23 26.95
CA HIS A 265 -14.83 9.39 27.84
C HIS A 265 -13.94 9.23 29.07
N SER A 266 -13.34 8.06 29.33
CA SER A 266 -12.30 7.88 30.35
C SER A 266 -10.99 8.58 29.99
N GLY A 267 -10.25 9.08 30.98
CA GLY A 267 -8.93 9.68 30.83
C GLY A 267 -8.81 11.08 31.39
N GLU A 268 -7.68 11.73 31.07
CA GLU A 268 -7.32 13.05 31.59
C GLU A 268 -7.98 14.17 30.78
N TYR A 269 -8.81 14.96 31.46
CA TYR A 269 -9.34 16.22 30.98
C TYR A 269 -8.44 17.35 31.47
N LEU A 270 -8.19 18.32 30.59
CA LEU A 270 -7.39 19.49 30.86
C LEU A 270 -8.25 20.72 30.66
N CYS A 271 -8.38 21.54 31.69
CA CYS A 271 -8.91 22.87 31.53
C CYS A 271 -7.77 23.87 31.48
N LYS A 272 -7.74 24.66 30.41
CA LYS A 272 -6.79 25.74 30.18
C LYS A 272 -7.53 27.07 30.23
N VAL A 273 -6.99 28.03 30.95
CA VAL A 273 -7.48 29.41 30.95
C VAL A 273 -6.36 30.31 30.45
N GLU A 274 -6.64 31.11 29.43
CA GLU A 274 -5.68 32.00 28.79
C GLU A 274 -6.17 33.45 28.85
N GLN A 275 -5.26 34.38 29.14
CA GLN A 275 -5.47 35.83 29.00
C GLN A 275 -4.16 36.46 28.52
N GLY A 276 -4.11 36.86 27.26
CA GLY A 276 -2.86 37.31 26.62
C GLY A 276 -1.80 36.20 26.60
N ARG A 277 -0.66 36.40 27.30
CA ARG A 277 0.40 35.39 27.45
C ARG A 277 0.29 34.57 28.74
N ALA A 278 -0.58 34.96 29.67
CA ALA A 278 -0.82 34.18 30.89
C ALA A 278 -1.68 32.96 30.56
N SER A 279 -1.26 31.78 31.00
CA SER A 279 -1.97 30.52 30.75
C SER A 279 -1.84 29.60 31.96
N LYS A 280 -2.95 29.30 32.65
CA LYS A 280 -2.97 28.35 33.77
C LYS A 280 -3.82 27.12 33.42
N THR A 281 -3.34 25.95 33.84
CA THR A 281 -4.00 24.67 33.53
C THR A 281 -4.29 23.83 34.76
N THR A 282 -5.43 23.14 34.75
CA THR A 282 -5.80 22.12 35.75
C THR A 282 -6.23 20.84 35.05
N LYS A 283 -5.84 19.70 35.62
CA LYS A 283 -6.12 18.37 35.08
C LYS A 283 -7.06 17.61 36.00
N LEU A 284 -7.96 16.82 35.42
CA LEU A 284 -8.88 15.94 36.12
C LEU A 284 -8.96 14.61 35.38
N ASN A 285 -8.69 13.50 36.07
CA ASN A 285 -8.87 12.17 35.51
C ASN A 285 -10.29 11.67 35.77
N VAL A 286 -11.02 11.31 34.71
CA VAL A 286 -12.36 10.73 34.80
C VAL A 286 -12.28 9.27 34.41
N VAL A 287 -12.92 8.40 35.20
CA VAL A 287 -12.99 6.96 34.91
C VAL A 287 -14.46 6.60 34.67
N VAL A 288 -14.73 6.04 33.48
CA VAL A 288 -16.04 5.51 33.11
C VAL A 288 -15.97 3.99 33.15
N SER A 289 -16.77 3.38 34.01
CA SER A 289 -16.88 1.93 34.13
C SER A 289 -17.77 1.35 33.03
N GLU A 290 -17.37 0.21 32.48
CA GLU A 290 -18.19 -0.52 31.51
C GLU A 290 -19.51 -0.99 32.15
N LEU A 291 -20.65 -0.68 31.52
CA LEU A 291 -21.96 -1.07 32.05
C LEU A 291 -22.18 -2.59 31.98
N PHE A 292 -21.84 -3.20 30.84
CA PHE A 292 -21.91 -4.64 30.60
C PHE A 292 -20.94 -5.04 29.48
N PRO A 293 -20.35 -6.25 29.52
CA PRO A 293 -19.44 -6.71 28.47
C PRO A 293 -20.18 -6.92 27.14
N LYS A 294 -19.44 -6.91 26.02
CA LYS A 294 -20.02 -7.23 24.70
C LYS A 294 -20.71 -8.60 24.71
N PRO A 295 -21.89 -8.74 24.08
CA PRO A 295 -22.60 -10.01 24.04
C PRO A 295 -21.81 -11.06 23.24
N ILE A 296 -22.04 -12.33 23.58
CA ILE A 296 -21.48 -13.50 22.90
C ILE A 296 -22.62 -14.21 22.18
N LEU A 297 -22.50 -14.33 20.86
CA LEU A 297 -23.36 -15.16 20.05
C LEU A 297 -22.75 -16.56 19.95
N ALA A 298 -23.47 -17.57 20.44
CA ALA A 298 -23.12 -18.97 20.27
C ALA A 298 -24.04 -19.61 19.23
N ALA A 299 -23.49 -20.44 18.35
CA ALA A 299 -24.25 -21.26 17.42
C ALA A 299 -24.15 -22.72 17.84
N SER A 300 -25.23 -23.49 17.66
CA SER A 300 -25.21 -24.94 17.90
C SER A 300 -24.16 -25.65 17.04
N MET A 301 -24.03 -25.23 15.78
CA MET A 301 -23.04 -25.71 14.81
C MET A 301 -22.65 -24.57 13.86
N SER A 302 -21.44 -24.59 13.31
CA SER A 302 -20.96 -23.63 12.31
C SER A 302 -21.11 -24.13 10.87
N THR A 303 -21.24 -25.44 10.68
CA THR A 303 -21.44 -26.11 9.39
C THR A 303 -22.64 -27.04 9.50
N LEU A 304 -23.64 -26.87 8.64
CA LEU A 304 -24.87 -27.65 8.66
C LEU A 304 -25.26 -28.09 7.25
N ASP A 305 -26.02 -29.17 7.20
CA ASP A 305 -26.73 -29.58 6.00
C ASP A 305 -28.03 -28.77 5.85
N GLU A 306 -28.49 -28.58 4.61
CA GLU A 306 -29.78 -27.97 4.32
C GLU A 306 -30.93 -28.68 5.06
N ASN A 307 -31.93 -27.92 5.49
CA ASN A 307 -33.09 -28.37 6.28
C ASN A 307 -32.78 -28.87 7.69
N LYS A 308 -31.52 -28.83 8.15
CA LYS A 308 -31.16 -29.06 9.56
C LYS A 308 -31.51 -27.85 10.42
N GLU A 309 -31.60 -28.07 11.72
CA GLU A 309 -31.95 -27.05 12.70
C GLU A 309 -30.69 -26.34 13.23
N LEU A 310 -30.63 -25.02 13.05
CA LEU A 310 -29.62 -24.14 13.63
C LEU A 310 -30.24 -23.42 14.83
N THR A 311 -29.54 -23.45 15.97
CA THR A 311 -29.88 -22.63 17.13
C THR A 311 -28.78 -21.61 17.38
N LEU A 312 -29.15 -20.33 17.35
CA LEU A 312 -28.33 -19.19 17.72
C LEU A 312 -28.77 -18.69 19.10
N SER A 313 -27.83 -18.57 20.04
CA SER A 313 -28.06 -18.14 21.42
C SER A 313 -27.13 -16.99 21.76
N CYS A 314 -27.72 -15.83 22.01
CA CYS A 314 -26.99 -14.65 22.46
C CYS A 314 -26.95 -14.60 23.99
N SER A 315 -25.81 -14.21 24.57
CA SER A 315 -25.69 -14.10 26.02
C SER A 315 -24.76 -12.98 26.44
N ILE A 316 -25.03 -12.39 27.60
CA ILE A 316 -24.14 -11.44 28.27
C ILE A 316 -23.87 -11.98 29.67
N SER A 317 -22.60 -12.05 30.06
CA SER A 317 -22.19 -12.43 31.41
C SER A 317 -22.80 -11.48 32.45
N GLY A 318 -23.58 -12.03 33.39
CA GLY A 318 -24.20 -11.26 34.48
C GLY A 318 -25.52 -10.54 34.14
N PHE A 319 -25.94 -10.47 32.87
CA PHE A 319 -27.15 -9.71 32.46
C PHE A 319 -28.18 -10.61 31.77
N ARG A 320 -29.15 -11.12 32.55
CA ARG A 320 -30.21 -12.03 32.06
C ARG A 320 -31.44 -11.34 31.47
N LYS A 321 -31.72 -10.09 31.86
CA LYS A 321 -32.92 -9.31 31.45
C LYS A 321 -32.62 -8.26 30.36
N ALA A 322 -31.54 -8.41 29.60
CA ALA A 322 -31.24 -7.52 28.48
C ALA A 322 -32.19 -7.78 27.30
N ASN A 323 -32.44 -6.76 26.48
CA ASN A 323 -33.14 -6.94 25.21
C ASN A 323 -32.14 -7.44 24.17
N PHE A 324 -32.48 -8.49 23.44
CA PHE A 324 -31.59 -9.11 22.45
C PHE A 324 -32.21 -9.06 21.06
N ALA A 325 -31.36 -8.84 20.05
CA ALA A 325 -31.70 -8.93 18.64
C ALA A 325 -30.64 -9.75 17.91
N ILE A 326 -31.05 -10.73 17.12
CA ILE A 326 -30.16 -11.54 16.27
C ILE A 326 -30.33 -11.05 14.84
N LEU A 327 -29.21 -10.75 14.19
CA LEU A 327 -29.16 -10.20 12.84
C LEU A 327 -28.17 -10.99 11.97
N ARG A 328 -28.40 -10.92 10.66
CA ARG A 328 -27.46 -11.37 9.64
C ARG A 328 -26.77 -10.17 9.01
N LYS A 329 -25.44 -10.18 8.99
CA LYS A 329 -24.62 -9.16 8.30
C LYS A 329 -24.88 -9.25 6.80
N ASN A 330 -25.12 -8.09 6.19
CA ASN A 330 -25.30 -7.94 4.75
C ASN A 330 -24.67 -6.60 4.33
N PRO A 331 -23.91 -6.56 3.20
CA PRO A 331 -23.30 -5.31 2.71
C PRO A 331 -24.25 -4.12 2.60
N ASN A 332 -25.53 -4.38 2.27
CA ASN A 332 -26.54 -3.33 2.07
C ASN A 332 -27.30 -2.95 3.36
N GLY A 333 -26.83 -3.43 4.52
CA GLY A 333 -27.45 -3.22 5.82
C GLY A 333 -27.88 -4.52 6.49
N ASP A 334 -27.66 -4.62 7.80
CA ASP A 334 -27.93 -5.82 8.59
C ASP A 334 -29.41 -6.21 8.58
N ILE A 335 -29.69 -7.48 8.32
CA ILE A 335 -31.06 -8.03 8.29
C ILE A 335 -31.43 -8.50 9.69
N LEU A 336 -32.47 -7.91 10.27
CA LEU A 336 -33.03 -8.37 11.55
C LEU A 336 -33.77 -9.69 11.35
N LEU A 337 -33.36 -10.74 12.09
CA LEU A 337 -33.99 -12.05 12.03
C LEU A 337 -34.99 -12.24 13.16
N ARG A 338 -34.60 -11.85 14.39
CA ARG A 338 -35.46 -12.02 15.57
C ARG A 338 -35.04 -11.10 16.71
N ASN A 339 -36.02 -10.46 17.35
CA ASN A 339 -35.85 -9.79 18.64
C ASN A 339 -35.99 -10.80 19.79
N SER A 340 -34.99 -11.67 19.96
CA SER A 340 -34.97 -12.69 21.00
C SER A 340 -33.54 -13.05 21.37
N LYS A 341 -33.36 -13.58 22.58
CA LYS A 341 -32.10 -14.17 23.04
C LYS A 341 -31.71 -15.39 22.21
N ASN A 342 -32.70 -16.21 21.87
CA ASN A 342 -32.51 -17.45 21.13
C ASN A 342 -33.31 -17.40 19.82
N LEU A 343 -32.71 -17.93 18.76
CA LEU A 343 -33.34 -18.13 17.46
C LEU A 343 -33.04 -19.55 16.99
N THR A 344 -34.09 -20.31 16.77
CA THR A 344 -34.03 -21.65 16.20
C THR A 344 -34.74 -21.63 14.85
N MET A 345 -34.05 -22.09 13.81
CA MET A 345 -34.59 -22.12 12.45
C MET A 345 -34.10 -23.35 11.69
N ARG A 346 -34.87 -23.78 10.68
CA ARG A 346 -34.38 -24.73 9.67
C ARG A 346 -33.66 -23.95 8.58
N VAL A 347 -32.41 -24.30 8.31
CA VAL A 347 -31.53 -23.51 7.44
C VAL A 347 -31.64 -23.92 5.98
N ASN A 348 -31.57 -22.93 5.09
CA ASN A 348 -31.38 -23.11 3.66
C ASN A 348 -29.92 -22.75 3.26
N VAL A 349 -29.43 -23.18 2.10
CA VAL A 349 -28.14 -22.72 1.54
C VAL A 349 -28.03 -21.20 1.52
N ASN A 350 -29.14 -20.52 1.21
CA ASN A 350 -29.23 -19.06 1.22
C ASN A 350 -29.02 -18.42 2.59
N ASP A 351 -29.03 -19.17 3.68
CA ASP A 351 -28.73 -18.70 5.04
C ASP A 351 -27.22 -18.72 5.35
N THR A 352 -26.38 -19.17 4.42
CA THR A 352 -24.92 -19.08 4.56
C THR A 352 -24.48 -17.63 4.71
N GLY A 353 -23.77 -17.31 5.79
CA GLY A 353 -23.38 -15.94 6.05
C GLY A 353 -22.84 -15.70 7.45
N SER A 354 -22.69 -14.42 7.78
CA SER A 354 -22.21 -13.97 9.08
C SER A 354 -23.36 -13.43 9.91
N TYR A 355 -23.46 -13.90 11.14
CA TYR A 355 -24.51 -13.57 12.09
C TYR A 355 -23.93 -12.83 13.28
N ILE A 356 -24.66 -11.85 13.80
CA ILE A 356 -24.32 -11.12 15.02
C ILE A 356 -25.54 -11.06 15.92
N CYS A 357 -25.31 -10.81 17.21
CA CYS A 357 -26.36 -10.34 18.08
C CYS A 357 -26.05 -8.96 18.65
N LYS A 358 -27.10 -8.16 18.79
CA LYS A 358 -27.09 -6.92 19.55
C LYS A 358 -27.78 -7.15 20.86
N ALA A 359 -27.24 -6.57 21.91
CA ALA A 359 -27.87 -6.58 23.22
C ALA A 359 -27.96 -5.17 23.76
N GLU A 360 -29.12 -4.85 24.33
CA GLU A 360 -29.45 -3.54 24.86
C GLU A 360 -29.70 -3.62 26.36
N VAL A 361 -28.99 -2.78 27.12
CA VAL A 361 -29.17 -2.60 28.57
C VAL A 361 -29.24 -1.10 28.84
N LYS A 362 -30.33 -0.64 29.44
CA LYS A 362 -30.56 0.79 29.77
C LYS A 362 -30.34 1.74 28.56
N GLY A 363 -30.77 1.35 27.36
CA GLY A 363 -30.62 2.17 26.14
C GLY A 363 -29.25 2.10 25.47
N ILE A 364 -28.26 1.40 26.06
CA ILE A 364 -26.95 1.19 25.45
C ILE A 364 -26.93 -0.14 24.70
N VAL A 365 -26.61 -0.08 23.41
CA VAL A 365 -26.58 -1.24 22.51
C VAL A 365 -25.13 -1.65 22.22
N LYS A 366 -24.79 -2.92 22.47
CA LYS A 366 -23.49 -3.51 22.10
C LYS A 366 -23.69 -4.68 21.13
N GLU A 367 -22.77 -4.82 20.18
CA GLU A 367 -22.77 -5.91 19.20
C GLU A 367 -21.77 -7.01 19.56
N SER A 368 -22.12 -8.26 19.25
CA SER A 368 -21.25 -9.43 19.40
C SER A 368 -20.21 -9.49 18.30
N LYS A 369 -19.18 -10.33 18.51
CA LYS A 369 -18.34 -10.78 17.39
C LYS A 369 -19.21 -11.58 16.39
N PRO A 370 -18.91 -11.50 15.08
CA PRO A 370 -19.63 -12.26 14.07
C PRO A 370 -19.36 -13.76 14.15
N VAL A 371 -20.40 -14.57 13.95
CA VAL A 371 -20.33 -16.04 13.80
C VAL A 371 -20.65 -16.39 12.36
N LYS A 372 -19.78 -17.15 11.68
CA LYS A 372 -20.00 -17.59 10.30
C LYS A 372 -20.69 -18.96 10.28
N ILE A 373 -21.80 -19.05 9.56
CA ILE A 373 -22.56 -20.28 9.35
C ILE A 373 -22.46 -20.65 7.87
N ASN A 374 -22.09 -21.90 7.58
CA ASN A 374 -22.07 -22.45 6.23
C ASN A 374 -23.10 -23.58 6.13
N VAL A 375 -23.96 -23.50 5.11
CA VAL A 375 -25.02 -24.48 4.87
C VAL A 375 -24.78 -25.15 3.52
N TYR A 376 -24.73 -26.48 3.50
CA TYR A 376 -24.48 -27.26 2.29
C TYR A 376 -25.74 -27.99 1.84
N ALA A 377 -26.04 -27.96 0.55
CA ALA A 377 -27.01 -28.84 -0.09
C ALA A 377 -26.31 -30.09 -0.64
N PRO A 378 -26.97 -31.26 -0.65
CA PRO A 378 -26.42 -32.49 -1.22
C PRO A 378 -26.15 -32.35 -2.71
N VAL A 379 -25.15 -33.07 -3.20
CA VAL A 379 -24.94 -33.23 -4.63
C VAL A 379 -26.05 -34.09 -5.24
N SER A 380 -26.42 -33.81 -6.49
CA SER A 380 -27.25 -34.75 -7.26
C SER A 380 -26.42 -35.91 -7.78
N LYS A 381 -27.07 -37.03 -8.12
CA LYS A 381 -26.43 -38.12 -8.86
C LYS A 381 -25.75 -37.58 -10.13
N PRO A 382 -24.42 -37.70 -10.26
CA PRO A 382 -23.71 -37.09 -11.38
C PRO A 382 -23.99 -37.84 -12.68
N THR A 383 -24.02 -37.10 -13.79
CA THR A 383 -24.17 -37.65 -15.13
C THR A 383 -22.82 -37.67 -15.83
N LEU A 384 -22.37 -38.86 -16.23
CA LEU A 384 -21.14 -39.06 -17.02
C LEU A 384 -21.52 -39.27 -18.48
N SER A 385 -20.91 -38.52 -19.39
CA SER A 385 -21.18 -38.61 -20.84
C SER A 385 -19.93 -38.36 -21.66
N VAL A 386 -19.93 -38.81 -22.92
CA VAL A 386 -18.87 -38.51 -23.88
C VAL A 386 -19.15 -37.16 -24.53
N VAL A 387 -18.11 -36.32 -24.65
CA VAL A 387 -18.25 -34.97 -25.21
C VAL A 387 -18.72 -34.99 -26.67
N SER A 388 -18.35 -36.01 -27.45
CA SER A 388 -18.82 -36.21 -28.83
C SER A 388 -20.30 -36.61 -28.95
N GLY A 389 -20.98 -36.87 -27.83
CA GLY A 389 -22.40 -37.24 -27.77
C GLY A 389 -22.69 -38.74 -27.95
N LEU A 390 -21.78 -39.51 -28.55
CA LEU A 390 -21.93 -40.96 -28.74
C LEU A 390 -20.93 -41.73 -27.85
N PRO A 391 -21.35 -42.85 -27.23
CA PRO A 391 -20.48 -43.69 -26.41
C PRO A 391 -19.59 -44.61 -27.28
N GLU A 392 -18.96 -44.07 -28.32
CA GLU A 392 -18.08 -44.79 -29.23
C GLU A 392 -16.73 -44.08 -29.36
N VAL A 393 -15.65 -44.83 -29.45
CA VAL A 393 -14.30 -44.29 -29.68
C VAL A 393 -13.49 -45.20 -30.59
N VAL A 394 -12.71 -44.60 -31.50
CA VAL A 394 -11.79 -45.36 -32.36
C VAL A 394 -10.55 -45.75 -31.56
N LEU A 395 -10.10 -46.99 -31.69
CA LEU A 395 -8.91 -47.50 -31.00
C LEU A 395 -7.70 -46.59 -31.25
N GLY A 396 -7.01 -46.19 -30.17
CA GLY A 396 -5.85 -45.29 -30.22
C GLY A 396 -6.18 -43.80 -30.37
N LYS A 397 -7.46 -43.41 -30.42
CA LYS A 397 -7.89 -42.01 -30.30
C LYS A 397 -8.27 -41.68 -28.85
N PRO A 398 -8.04 -40.43 -28.40
CA PRO A 398 -8.39 -40.04 -27.03
C PRO A 398 -9.91 -39.92 -26.85
N LEU A 399 -10.39 -40.36 -25.70
CA LEU A 399 -11.79 -40.25 -25.28
C LEU A 399 -11.95 -39.11 -24.27
N GLN A 400 -12.79 -38.13 -24.60
CA GLN A 400 -13.10 -37.03 -23.70
C GLN A 400 -14.47 -37.22 -23.04
N LEU A 401 -14.48 -37.17 -21.71
CA LEU A 401 -15.63 -37.44 -20.87
C LEU A 401 -15.95 -36.22 -20.01
N ILE A 402 -17.22 -35.95 -19.80
CA ILE A 402 -17.71 -34.89 -18.91
C ILE A 402 -18.60 -35.50 -17.83
N CYS A 403 -18.29 -35.18 -16.58
CA CYS A 403 -19.07 -35.54 -15.41
C CYS A 403 -19.68 -34.29 -14.79
N ARG A 404 -21.00 -34.26 -14.64
CA ARG A 404 -21.73 -33.07 -14.17
C ARG A 404 -22.66 -33.43 -13.03
N SER A 405 -22.66 -32.60 -11.99
CA SER A 405 -23.71 -32.58 -10.95
C SER A 405 -24.62 -31.37 -11.16
N MET A 406 -25.93 -31.58 -11.22
CA MET A 406 -26.91 -30.51 -11.41
C MET A 406 -27.24 -29.75 -10.13
N MET A 407 -27.08 -30.42 -8.97
CA MET A 407 -27.30 -29.86 -7.64
C MET A 407 -26.08 -30.06 -6.75
N GLY A 408 -26.01 -29.30 -5.67
CA GLY A 408 -24.96 -29.36 -4.65
C GLY A 408 -24.29 -28.01 -4.43
N THR A 409 -23.94 -27.73 -3.18
CA THR A 409 -23.18 -26.52 -2.84
C THR A 409 -21.70 -26.70 -3.21
N PRO A 410 -21.10 -25.80 -4.00
CA PRO A 410 -19.67 -25.81 -4.30
C PRO A 410 -18.77 -25.58 -3.07
N PRO A 411 -17.48 -25.99 -3.13
CA PRO A 411 -16.84 -26.71 -4.24
C PRO A 411 -17.21 -28.20 -4.27
N ILE A 412 -17.38 -28.77 -5.46
CA ILE A 412 -17.67 -30.19 -5.68
C ILE A 412 -16.42 -30.89 -6.21
N THR A 413 -16.03 -31.98 -5.57
CA THR A 413 -14.91 -32.82 -5.98
C THR A 413 -15.43 -33.97 -6.83
N PHE A 414 -14.97 -34.04 -8.07
CA PHE A 414 -15.30 -35.10 -9.03
C PHE A 414 -14.16 -36.10 -9.13
N THR A 415 -14.44 -37.37 -8.83
CA THR A 415 -13.49 -38.47 -8.96
C THR A 415 -13.86 -39.33 -10.16
N PHE A 416 -12.94 -39.47 -11.10
CA PHE A 416 -13.12 -40.24 -12.31
C PHE A 416 -12.51 -41.63 -12.19
N TYR A 417 -13.29 -42.64 -12.56
CA TYR A 417 -12.92 -44.03 -12.52
C TYR A 417 -13.00 -44.68 -13.90
N LYS A 418 -12.02 -45.53 -14.18
CA LYS A 418 -12.03 -46.49 -15.28
C LYS A 418 -12.07 -47.89 -14.67
N GLY A 419 -13.20 -48.58 -14.80
CA GLY A 419 -13.48 -49.77 -13.99
C GLY A 419 -13.49 -49.44 -12.49
N ASN A 420 -12.56 -50.03 -11.74
CA ASN A 420 -12.40 -49.81 -10.29
C ASN A 420 -11.22 -48.90 -9.93
N GLU A 421 -10.44 -48.45 -10.91
CA GLU A 421 -9.28 -47.60 -10.67
C GLU A 421 -9.65 -46.12 -10.73
N VAL A 422 -9.20 -45.35 -9.73
CA VAL A 422 -9.25 -43.89 -9.76
C VAL A 422 -8.20 -43.39 -10.75
N LYS A 423 -8.63 -42.64 -11.78
CA LYS A 423 -7.72 -42.06 -12.78
C LYS A 423 -7.41 -40.60 -12.50
N LYS A 424 -8.40 -39.82 -12.05
CA LYS A 424 -8.23 -38.38 -11.82
C LYS A 424 -9.25 -37.84 -10.82
N ILE A 425 -8.85 -36.84 -10.05
CA ILE A 425 -9.71 -36.08 -9.15
C ILE A 425 -9.64 -34.61 -9.55
N VAL A 426 -10.78 -33.95 -9.71
CA VAL A 426 -10.88 -32.55 -10.10
C VAL A 426 -11.94 -31.88 -9.24
N THR A 427 -11.61 -30.74 -8.64
CA THR A 427 -12.58 -29.92 -7.88
C THR A 427 -13.05 -28.76 -8.75
N ASN A 428 -14.37 -28.61 -8.89
CA ASN A 428 -15.01 -27.56 -9.65
C ASN A 428 -16.42 -27.30 -9.09
N ASP A 429 -17.11 -26.28 -9.58
CA ASP A 429 -18.41 -25.88 -9.03
C ASP A 429 -19.57 -26.74 -9.55
N THR A 430 -19.48 -27.22 -10.80
CA THR A 430 -20.62 -27.88 -11.47
C THR A 430 -20.26 -29.14 -12.27
N TYR A 431 -19.08 -29.17 -12.90
CA TYR A 431 -18.66 -30.33 -13.70
C TYR A 431 -17.13 -30.46 -13.77
N ALA A 432 -16.68 -31.64 -14.15
CA ALA A 432 -15.29 -31.91 -14.48
C ALA A 432 -15.18 -32.64 -15.83
N THR A 433 -14.11 -32.34 -16.56
CA THR A 433 -13.77 -33.01 -17.82
C THR A 433 -12.55 -33.90 -17.64
N PHE A 434 -12.64 -35.10 -18.17
CA PHE A 434 -11.62 -36.14 -18.08
C PHE A 434 -11.22 -36.57 -19.49
N LEU A 435 -9.93 -36.86 -19.66
CA LEU A 435 -9.37 -37.31 -20.93
C LEU A 435 -8.72 -38.67 -20.69
N ASP A 436 -9.13 -39.68 -21.45
CA ASP A 436 -8.48 -40.98 -21.47
C ASP A 436 -7.78 -41.19 -22.82
N GLU A 437 -6.45 -41.17 -22.79
CA GLU A 437 -5.60 -41.34 -23.99
C GLU A 437 -5.22 -42.81 -24.23
N ASN A 438 -5.41 -43.68 -23.24
CA ASN A 438 -4.96 -45.07 -23.30
C ASN A 438 -6.14 -46.02 -23.46
N ILE A 439 -6.84 -45.90 -24.59
CA ILE A 439 -7.96 -46.77 -24.97
C ILE A 439 -7.43 -48.08 -25.52
N ARG A 440 -7.74 -49.19 -24.84
CA ARG A 440 -7.41 -50.55 -25.22
C ARG A 440 -8.65 -51.27 -25.75
N GLN A 441 -8.43 -52.27 -26.59
CA GLN A 441 -9.50 -53.09 -27.17
C GLN A 441 -10.33 -53.84 -26.10
N ASN A 442 -9.72 -54.15 -24.94
CA ASN A 442 -10.36 -54.81 -23.81
C ASN A 442 -10.81 -53.85 -22.71
N ASP A 443 -10.81 -52.53 -22.96
CA ASP A 443 -11.37 -51.53 -22.03
C ASP A 443 -12.91 -51.54 -22.07
N GLU A 444 -13.51 -52.72 -21.95
CA GLU A 444 -14.93 -52.92 -21.69
C GLU A 444 -15.30 -52.61 -20.22
N GLY A 445 -14.29 -52.31 -19.39
CA GLY A 445 -14.48 -51.82 -18.03
C GLY A 445 -15.11 -50.43 -18.06
N GLY A 446 -16.42 -50.36 -17.90
CA GLY A 446 -17.18 -49.12 -17.98
C GLY A 446 -16.65 -48.01 -17.07
N TYR A 447 -16.86 -46.77 -17.51
CA TYR A 447 -16.42 -45.57 -16.82
C TYR A 447 -17.46 -45.13 -15.79
N LYS A 448 -17.02 -44.62 -14.64
CA LYS A 448 -17.92 -44.01 -13.66
C LYS A 448 -17.29 -42.77 -13.06
N CYS A 449 -18.13 -41.90 -12.51
CA CYS A 449 -17.70 -40.68 -11.85
C CYS A 449 -18.44 -40.53 -10.52
N GLU A 450 -17.72 -40.09 -9.49
CA GLU A 450 -18.28 -39.74 -8.19
C GLU A 450 -18.23 -38.22 -8.02
N ALA A 451 -19.30 -37.62 -7.50
CA ALA A 451 -19.34 -36.22 -7.09
C ALA A 451 -19.42 -36.16 -5.58
N ARG A 452 -18.57 -35.35 -4.94
CA ARG A 452 -18.51 -35.19 -3.49
C ARG A 452 -18.46 -33.73 -3.06
N ASN A 453 -19.29 -33.32 -2.10
CA ASN A 453 -19.15 -32.03 -1.40
C ASN A 453 -19.15 -32.20 0.13
N ASN A 454 -19.21 -31.09 0.87
CA ASN A 454 -19.14 -31.07 2.34
C ASN A 454 -20.47 -31.41 3.05
N HIS A 455 -21.52 -31.77 2.32
CA HIS A 455 -22.77 -32.25 2.91
C HIS A 455 -22.58 -33.67 3.48
N SER A 456 -23.31 -34.05 4.53
CA SER A 456 -23.18 -35.38 5.15
C SER A 456 -23.53 -36.53 4.19
N SER A 457 -24.57 -36.36 3.37
CA SER A 457 -24.91 -37.20 2.22
C SER A 457 -24.39 -36.60 0.92
N GLY A 458 -23.21 -35.99 0.96
CA GLY A 458 -22.66 -35.20 -0.13
C GLY A 458 -21.94 -36.01 -1.20
N MET A 459 -22.06 -37.33 -1.22
CA MET A 459 -21.33 -38.22 -2.13
C MET A 459 -22.29 -39.08 -2.95
N GLU A 460 -22.23 -38.94 -4.27
CA GLU A 460 -23.08 -39.69 -5.21
C GLU A 460 -22.27 -40.21 -6.39
N THR A 461 -22.62 -41.40 -6.89
CA THR A 461 -21.92 -42.07 -8.00
C THR A 461 -22.79 -42.13 -9.26
N SER A 462 -22.19 -41.85 -10.42
CA SER A 462 -22.87 -41.93 -11.73
C SER A 462 -23.24 -43.37 -12.08
N ASN A 463 -24.12 -43.53 -13.07
CA ASN A 463 -24.25 -44.81 -13.75
C ASN A 463 -22.92 -45.16 -14.45
N ILE A 464 -22.70 -46.45 -14.67
CA ILE A 464 -21.56 -46.93 -15.45
C ILE A 464 -21.82 -46.61 -16.93
N LEU A 465 -20.88 -45.89 -17.55
CA LEU A 465 -20.87 -45.57 -18.97
C LEU A 465 -19.99 -46.59 -19.70
N ASN A 466 -20.63 -47.48 -20.45
CA ASN A 466 -19.94 -48.42 -21.33
C ASN A 466 -19.65 -47.73 -22.66
N VAL A 467 -18.40 -47.81 -23.11
CA VAL A 467 -17.96 -47.21 -24.37
C VAL A 467 -17.58 -48.32 -25.33
N THR A 468 -18.11 -48.26 -26.54
CA THR A 468 -17.77 -49.22 -27.60
C THR A 468 -16.48 -48.79 -28.31
N VAL A 469 -15.47 -49.66 -28.28
CA VAL A 469 -14.20 -49.42 -28.96
C VAL A 469 -14.29 -49.91 -30.40
N ILE A 470 -14.15 -48.98 -31.35
CA ILE A 470 -14.15 -49.27 -32.78
C ILE A 470 -12.71 -49.53 -33.23
N VAL A 471 -12.44 -50.77 -33.63
CA VAL A 471 -11.15 -51.19 -34.17
C VAL A 471 -11.13 -50.89 -35.68
N PRO A 472 -10.18 -50.09 -36.18
CA PRO A 472 -10.00 -49.86 -37.61
C PRO A 472 -9.67 -51.15 -38.37
N ILE A 473 -10.06 -51.21 -39.64
CA ILE A 473 -9.72 -52.32 -40.53
C ILE A 473 -8.23 -52.26 -40.85
N LYS A 474 -7.50 -53.39 -40.74
CA LYS A 474 -6.05 -53.41 -40.99
C LYS A 474 -5.70 -53.67 -42.46
N ASN A 475 -6.27 -54.72 -43.06
CA ASN A 475 -5.96 -55.17 -44.42
C ASN A 475 -7.20 -55.79 -45.08
N ALA A 476 -7.32 -55.67 -46.40
CA ALA A 476 -8.33 -56.33 -47.22
C ALA A 476 -7.67 -57.23 -48.29
N SER A 477 -8.30 -58.35 -48.62
CA SER A 477 -7.86 -59.30 -49.64
C SER A 477 -9.03 -59.72 -50.52
N LEU A 478 -8.79 -59.83 -51.82
CA LEU A 478 -9.76 -60.33 -52.80
C LEU A 478 -9.21 -61.61 -53.45
N GLY A 479 -10.05 -62.65 -53.51
CA GLY A 479 -9.81 -63.87 -54.27
C GLY A 479 -10.99 -64.19 -55.18
N SER A 480 -10.80 -65.11 -56.13
CA SER A 480 -11.88 -65.62 -56.98
C SER A 480 -11.78 -67.12 -57.19
N ILE A 481 -12.91 -67.77 -57.46
CA ILE A 481 -13.00 -69.18 -57.86
C ILE A 481 -13.94 -69.27 -59.08
N PRO A 482 -13.46 -69.68 -60.27
CA PRO A 482 -12.06 -69.97 -60.60
C PRO A 482 -11.17 -68.70 -60.61
N PHE A 483 -9.85 -68.89 -60.52
CA PHE A 483 -8.85 -67.79 -60.55
C PHE A 483 -8.14 -67.73 -61.89
N GLY A 484 -7.90 -66.51 -62.40
CA GLY A 484 -7.21 -66.30 -63.66
C GLY A 484 -8.13 -66.51 -64.87
N GLU A 485 -7.99 -67.65 -65.56
CA GLU A 485 -8.78 -67.95 -66.76
C GLU A 485 -10.14 -68.56 -66.41
N VAL A 486 -11.21 -67.97 -66.94
CA VAL A 486 -12.59 -68.37 -66.67
C VAL A 486 -13.34 -68.56 -67.99
N GLU A 487 -14.11 -69.64 -68.11
CA GLU A 487 -14.90 -69.89 -69.31
C GLU A 487 -16.09 -68.93 -69.43
N ALA A 488 -16.35 -68.45 -70.64
CA ALA A 488 -17.52 -67.61 -70.91
C ALA A 488 -18.81 -68.37 -70.57
N GLY A 489 -19.67 -67.77 -69.75
CA GLY A 489 -20.91 -68.37 -69.26
C GLY A 489 -20.77 -69.20 -67.98
N SER A 490 -19.56 -69.42 -67.43
CA SER A 490 -19.42 -70.05 -66.12
C SER A 490 -19.60 -69.04 -64.99
N GLU A 491 -20.00 -69.56 -63.83
CA GLU A 491 -20.09 -68.79 -62.60
C GLU A 491 -18.70 -68.47 -62.03
N THR A 492 -18.52 -67.29 -61.44
CA THR A 492 -17.32 -66.92 -60.67
C THR A 492 -17.71 -66.32 -59.34
N ALA A 493 -17.17 -66.89 -58.26
CA ALA A 493 -17.35 -66.37 -56.91
C ALA A 493 -16.15 -65.50 -56.52
N PHE A 494 -16.38 -64.24 -56.17
CA PHE A 494 -15.38 -63.33 -55.63
C PHE A 494 -15.49 -63.27 -54.11
N LEU A 495 -14.42 -63.61 -53.41
CA LEU A 495 -14.33 -63.58 -51.95
C LEU A 495 -13.51 -62.35 -51.53
N CYS A 496 -14.15 -61.38 -50.89
CA CYS A 496 -13.44 -60.27 -50.23
C CYS A 496 -13.43 -60.52 -48.72
N SER A 497 -12.24 -60.47 -48.11
CA SER A 497 -12.06 -60.66 -46.67
C SER A 497 -11.13 -59.63 -46.06
N VAL A 498 -11.26 -59.38 -44.77
CA VAL A 498 -10.43 -58.45 -44.00
C VAL A 498 -9.78 -59.12 -42.80
N ASN A 499 -8.59 -58.66 -42.42
CA ASN A 499 -7.86 -59.17 -41.26
C ASN A 499 -8.10 -58.29 -40.02
N GLY A 500 -9.33 -58.35 -39.50
CA GLY A 500 -9.76 -57.62 -38.31
C GLY A 500 -10.39 -56.25 -38.57
N GLY A 501 -11.18 -55.80 -37.60
CA GLY A 501 -11.97 -54.56 -37.62
C GLY A 501 -13.31 -54.78 -36.91
N SER A 502 -13.92 -53.71 -36.36
CA SER A 502 -15.25 -53.81 -35.74
C SER A 502 -16.36 -53.88 -36.78
N TRP A 503 -17.37 -54.71 -36.52
CA TRP A 503 -18.59 -54.86 -37.34
C TRP A 503 -19.63 -53.74 -37.11
N PRO A 504 -20.56 -53.51 -38.07
CA PRO A 504 -20.62 -54.09 -39.42
C PRO A 504 -19.54 -53.52 -40.33
N ILE A 505 -19.05 -54.36 -41.25
CA ILE A 505 -18.06 -53.96 -42.26
C ILE A 505 -18.79 -53.82 -43.60
N HIS A 506 -18.58 -52.68 -44.24
CA HIS A 506 -19.16 -52.34 -45.52
C HIS A 506 -18.16 -52.66 -46.63
N PHE A 507 -18.48 -53.69 -47.41
CA PHE A 507 -17.65 -54.21 -48.48
C PHE A 507 -18.16 -53.72 -49.84
N ARG A 508 -17.23 -53.32 -50.70
CA ARG A 508 -17.48 -52.87 -52.08
C ARG A 508 -16.51 -53.56 -53.03
N ILE A 509 -16.99 -54.18 -54.10
CA ILE A 509 -16.15 -54.82 -55.14
C ILE A 509 -16.19 -53.95 -56.39
N PHE A 510 -15.01 -53.62 -56.91
CA PHE A 510 -14.83 -52.78 -58.07
C PHE A 510 -14.10 -53.51 -59.18
N ARG A 511 -14.40 -53.13 -60.43
CA ARG A 511 -13.56 -53.42 -61.58
C ARG A 511 -12.78 -52.17 -61.97
N LYS A 512 -11.47 -52.32 -62.06
CA LYS A 512 -10.50 -51.31 -62.49
C LYS A 512 -10.57 -51.19 -64.02
N THR A 513 -11.19 -50.11 -64.49
CA THR A 513 -11.14 -49.64 -65.88
C THR A 513 -10.69 -48.17 -65.89
N ASP A 514 -10.79 -47.44 -67.01
CA ASP A 514 -10.51 -45.98 -67.05
C ASP A 514 -11.42 -45.19 -66.09
N ARG A 515 -12.55 -45.78 -65.70
CA ARG A 515 -13.39 -45.35 -64.57
C ARG A 515 -13.49 -46.50 -63.55
N GLU A 516 -13.48 -46.19 -62.25
CA GLU A 516 -13.74 -47.21 -61.22
C GLU A 516 -15.23 -47.60 -61.27
N VAL A 517 -15.53 -48.87 -61.59
CA VAL A 517 -16.92 -49.34 -61.69
C VAL A 517 -17.25 -50.19 -60.47
N LEU A 518 -18.21 -49.75 -59.66
CA LEU A 518 -18.76 -50.54 -58.56
C LEU A 518 -19.64 -51.67 -59.10
N LEU A 519 -19.36 -52.90 -58.66
CA LEU A 519 -20.05 -54.09 -59.13
C LEU A 519 -20.95 -54.72 -58.07
N TYR A 520 -20.53 -54.64 -56.81
CA TYR A 520 -21.23 -55.25 -55.69
C TYR A 520 -20.92 -54.49 -54.40
N GLU A 521 -21.93 -54.35 -53.54
CA GLU A 521 -21.82 -53.68 -52.24
C GLU A 521 -22.69 -54.41 -51.22
N LYS A 522 -22.15 -54.63 -50.02
CA LYS A 522 -22.90 -55.22 -48.90
C LYS A 522 -22.26 -54.84 -47.56
N SER A 523 -23.09 -54.50 -46.58
CA SER A 523 -22.71 -54.47 -45.16
C SER A 523 -22.97 -55.82 -44.53
N GLU A 524 -21.98 -56.36 -43.81
CA GLU A 524 -22.10 -57.66 -43.14
C GLU A 524 -21.47 -57.61 -41.75
N ASN A 525 -22.04 -58.37 -40.81
CA ASN A 525 -21.43 -58.65 -39.50
C ASN A 525 -20.44 -59.82 -39.60
N ALA A 526 -19.60 -59.80 -40.61
CA ALA A 526 -18.61 -60.83 -40.89
C ALA A 526 -17.28 -60.20 -41.34
N ASP A 527 -16.21 -60.98 -41.24
CA ASP A 527 -14.88 -60.63 -41.73
C ASP A 527 -14.75 -60.80 -43.26
N ARG A 528 -15.77 -61.32 -43.93
CA ARG A 528 -15.74 -61.64 -45.35
C ARG A 528 -17.13 -61.61 -45.99
N ILE A 529 -17.14 -61.40 -47.31
CA ILE A 529 -18.32 -61.53 -48.17
C ILE A 529 -17.97 -62.34 -49.42
N VAL A 530 -18.97 -63.01 -49.99
CA VAL A 530 -18.87 -63.67 -51.29
C VAL A 530 -19.86 -63.03 -52.25
N TRP A 531 -19.37 -62.62 -53.42
CA TRP A 531 -20.18 -62.16 -54.54
C TRP A 531 -20.16 -63.20 -55.65
N HIS A 532 -21.34 -63.74 -55.99
CA HIS A 532 -21.51 -64.70 -57.06
C HIS A 532 -21.87 -63.99 -58.36
N LYS A 533 -21.03 -64.15 -59.39
CA LYS A 533 -21.29 -63.69 -60.75
C LYS A 533 -21.72 -64.90 -61.58
N GLU A 534 -23.03 -65.06 -61.76
CA GLU A 534 -23.66 -66.26 -62.36
C GLU A 534 -23.14 -66.61 -63.76
N ALA A 535 -22.87 -65.62 -64.61
CA ALA A 535 -22.37 -65.84 -65.97
C ALA A 535 -21.34 -64.77 -66.37
N MET A 536 -20.10 -65.21 -66.62
CA MET A 536 -19.01 -64.35 -67.09
C MET A 536 -19.10 -64.05 -68.59
N LYS A 537 -19.07 -62.77 -68.97
CA LYS A 537 -19.04 -62.34 -70.38
C LYS A 537 -17.62 -61.94 -70.79
N ARG A 538 -17.30 -61.94 -72.09
CA ARG A 538 -15.99 -61.45 -72.56
C ARG A 538 -15.68 -60.03 -72.09
N GLN A 539 -16.69 -59.15 -72.01
CA GLN A 539 -16.52 -57.77 -71.49
C GLN A 539 -16.21 -57.71 -69.99
N ASP A 540 -16.37 -58.82 -69.26
CA ASP A 540 -16.01 -58.92 -67.84
C ASP A 540 -14.51 -59.26 -67.65
N THR A 541 -13.73 -59.37 -68.73
CA THR A 541 -12.26 -59.44 -68.62
C THR A 541 -11.73 -58.15 -68.03
N GLY A 542 -10.94 -58.24 -66.97
CA GLY A 542 -10.37 -57.05 -66.33
C GLY A 542 -9.76 -57.33 -64.97
N THR A 543 -9.35 -56.23 -64.32
CA THR A 543 -8.73 -56.26 -63.00
C THR A 543 -9.75 -55.86 -61.93
N TYR A 544 -9.88 -56.64 -60.87
CA TYR A 544 -10.86 -56.48 -59.80
C TYR A 544 -10.16 -56.22 -58.46
N TYR A 545 -10.75 -55.38 -57.60
CA TYR A 545 -10.29 -55.19 -56.22
C TYR A 545 -11.50 -54.97 -55.31
N CYS A 546 -11.34 -55.18 -54.01
CA CYS A 546 -12.37 -54.84 -53.05
C CYS A 546 -11.91 -53.74 -52.09
N MET A 547 -12.86 -52.98 -51.59
CA MET A 547 -12.71 -52.00 -50.54
C MET A 547 -13.56 -52.41 -49.35
N ALA A 548 -13.01 -52.29 -48.16
CA ALA A 548 -13.73 -52.51 -46.91
C ALA A 548 -13.62 -51.28 -46.02
N SER A 549 -14.74 -50.88 -45.42
CA SER A 549 -14.84 -49.70 -44.55
C SER A 549 -15.73 -50.01 -43.35
N ASN A 550 -15.43 -49.47 -42.17
CA ASN A 550 -16.28 -49.58 -40.99
C ASN A 550 -16.47 -48.22 -40.30
N ARG A 551 -17.10 -48.20 -39.11
CA ARG A 551 -17.36 -46.97 -38.34
C ARG A 551 -16.11 -46.20 -37.91
N ALA A 552 -14.90 -46.74 -38.11
CA ALA A 552 -13.66 -45.99 -37.91
C ALA A 552 -13.36 -44.99 -39.04
N ASN A 553 -14.17 -44.99 -40.12
CA ASN A 553 -13.99 -44.14 -41.31
C ASN A 553 -12.61 -44.29 -41.97
N VAL A 554 -12.07 -45.51 -41.97
CA VAL A 554 -10.84 -45.86 -42.68
C VAL A 554 -11.19 -46.88 -43.77
N ASP A 555 -10.98 -46.48 -45.02
CA ASP A 555 -11.20 -47.33 -46.20
C ASP A 555 -9.92 -48.11 -46.53
N VAL A 556 -10.01 -49.43 -46.58
CA VAL A 556 -8.88 -50.30 -46.93
C VAL A 556 -9.13 -50.96 -48.28
N LYS A 557 -8.18 -50.82 -49.21
CA LYS A 557 -8.24 -51.42 -50.55
C LYS A 557 -7.43 -52.73 -50.59
N SER A 558 -7.97 -53.75 -51.24
CA SER A 558 -7.26 -55.01 -51.48
C SER A 558 -6.23 -54.89 -52.62
N ARG A 559 -5.32 -55.86 -52.69
CA ARG A 559 -4.54 -56.05 -53.92
C ARG A 559 -5.48 -56.45 -55.07
N PRO A 560 -5.25 -55.94 -56.29
CA PRO A 560 -6.06 -56.29 -57.44
C PRO A 560 -5.77 -57.71 -57.96
N ILE A 561 -6.79 -58.39 -58.46
CA ILE A 561 -6.69 -59.68 -59.19
C ILE A 561 -7.16 -59.51 -60.62
N THR A 562 -6.60 -60.25 -61.57
CA THR A 562 -6.97 -60.17 -62.98
C THR A 562 -7.70 -61.44 -63.42
N ILE A 563 -8.84 -61.26 -64.09
CA ILE A 563 -9.67 -62.34 -64.62
C ILE A 563 -9.72 -62.22 -66.14
N SER A 564 -9.37 -63.30 -66.84
CA SER A 564 -9.40 -63.40 -68.30
C SER A 564 -10.50 -64.37 -68.73
N VAL A 565 -11.52 -63.86 -69.42
CA VAL A 565 -12.64 -64.69 -69.85
C VAL A 565 -12.35 -65.32 -71.22
N ILE A 566 -12.15 -66.65 -71.22
CA ILE A 566 -11.83 -67.45 -72.41
C ILE A 566 -13.11 -68.05 -73.04
N LEU A 567 -13.02 -68.48 -74.31
CA LEU A 567 -14.13 -69.17 -74.99
C LEU A 567 -14.51 -70.45 -74.25
N ALA A 568 -15.82 -70.67 -74.12
CA ALA A 568 -16.35 -71.88 -73.50
C ALA A 568 -15.92 -73.14 -74.27
N SER A 569 -15.67 -74.22 -73.56
CA SER A 569 -15.16 -75.46 -74.18
C SER A 569 -16.07 -76.02 -75.28
N TRP A 570 -17.40 -75.86 -75.16
CA TRP A 570 -18.36 -76.22 -76.22
C TRP A 570 -18.27 -75.33 -77.46
N GLN A 571 -17.98 -74.03 -77.31
CA GLN A 571 -17.76 -73.13 -78.45
C GLN A 571 -16.49 -73.49 -79.21
N LYS A 572 -15.42 -73.88 -78.49
CA LYS A 572 -14.21 -74.45 -79.11
C LYS A 572 -14.54 -75.74 -79.87
N GLY A 573 -15.41 -76.58 -79.31
CA GLY A 573 -15.91 -77.80 -79.94
C GLY A 573 -16.71 -77.54 -81.23
N ILE A 574 -17.59 -76.54 -81.25
CA ILE A 574 -18.35 -76.17 -82.46
C ILE A 574 -17.41 -75.64 -83.55
N ILE A 575 -16.42 -74.82 -83.20
CA ILE A 575 -15.43 -74.32 -84.17
C ILE A 575 -14.62 -75.50 -84.75
N ALA A 576 -14.16 -76.43 -83.90
CA ALA A 576 -13.45 -77.62 -84.35
C ALA A 576 -14.33 -78.53 -85.23
N ALA A 577 -15.61 -78.72 -84.87
CA ALA A 577 -16.55 -79.51 -85.66
C ALA A 577 -16.84 -78.86 -87.02
N PHE A 578 -17.03 -77.54 -87.08
CA PHE A 578 -17.19 -76.82 -88.35
C PHE A 578 -15.96 -76.97 -89.25
N VAL A 579 -14.75 -76.86 -88.68
CA VAL A 579 -13.49 -77.08 -89.42
C VAL A 579 -13.40 -78.54 -89.92
N LEU A 580 -13.75 -79.51 -89.08
CA LEU A 580 -13.73 -80.94 -89.46
C LEU A 580 -14.80 -81.27 -90.52
N VAL A 581 -15.98 -80.67 -90.47
CA VAL A 581 -17.04 -80.83 -91.48
C VAL A 581 -16.62 -80.21 -92.82
N LEU A 582 -15.98 -79.04 -92.82
CA LEU A 582 -15.41 -78.45 -94.04
C LEU A 582 -14.33 -79.35 -94.65
N ILE A 583 -13.48 -79.97 -93.81
CA ILE A 583 -12.47 -80.95 -94.26
C ILE A 583 -13.16 -82.20 -94.84
N ALA A 584 -14.15 -82.78 -94.16
CA ALA A 584 -14.89 -83.94 -94.65
C ALA A 584 -15.69 -83.65 -95.94
N GLY A 585 -16.26 -82.45 -96.06
CA GLY A 585 -16.90 -81.97 -97.28
C GLY A 585 -15.93 -81.87 -98.45
N ALA A 586 -14.71 -81.37 -98.21
CA ALA A 586 -13.66 -81.33 -99.23
C ALA A 586 -13.22 -82.76 -99.64
N VAL A 587 -13.09 -83.68 -98.69
CA VAL A 587 -12.73 -85.09 -98.96
C VAL A 587 -13.81 -85.81 -99.76
N THR A 588 -15.09 -85.63 -99.41
CA THR A 588 -16.21 -86.27 -100.14
C THR A 588 -16.39 -85.68 -101.54
N LEU A 589 -16.19 -84.38 -101.74
CA LEU A 589 -16.11 -83.76 -103.07
C LEU A 589 -14.95 -84.32 -103.89
N ALA A 590 -13.77 -84.51 -103.29
CA ALA A 590 -12.62 -85.11 -103.95
C ALA A 590 -12.90 -86.59 -104.35
N VAL A 591 -13.51 -87.38 -103.46
CA VAL A 591 -13.89 -88.78 -103.73
C VAL A 591 -14.99 -88.87 -104.79
N TRP A 592 -15.99 -87.99 -104.75
CA TRP A 592 -17.05 -87.93 -105.76
C TRP A 592 -16.52 -87.50 -107.13
N TRP A 593 -15.60 -86.54 -107.17
CA TRP A 593 -14.89 -86.15 -108.38
C TRP A 593 -14.07 -87.32 -108.95
N PHE A 594 -13.39 -88.09 -108.08
CA PHE A 594 -12.64 -89.29 -108.47
C PHE A 594 -13.53 -90.41 -109.02
N LEU A 595 -14.68 -90.69 -108.39
CA LEU A 595 -15.64 -91.72 -108.82
C LEU A 595 -16.40 -91.33 -110.10
N ARG A 596 -16.71 -90.03 -110.31
CA ARG A 596 -17.28 -89.54 -111.59
C ARG A 596 -16.30 -89.71 -112.75
N LYS A 597 -14.99 -89.58 -112.52
CA LYS A 597 -13.97 -89.83 -113.55
C LYS A 597 -13.94 -91.30 -113.96
N LYS A 598 -14.15 -92.23 -113.01
CA LYS A 598 -14.18 -93.68 -113.26
C LYS A 598 -15.42 -94.14 -114.05
N LYS A 599 -16.56 -93.46 -113.94
CA LYS A 599 -17.81 -93.78 -114.67
C LYS A 599 -17.86 -93.29 -116.13
N LYS A 600 -16.85 -92.54 -116.60
CA LYS A 600 -16.71 -92.09 -118.00
C LYS A 600 -15.68 -92.90 -118.82
N GLY A 601 -15.21 -94.04 -118.30
CA GLY A 601 -14.19 -94.87 -118.94
C GLY A 601 -14.49 -96.37 -118.95
N ASN A 602 -15.72 -96.77 -119.27
CA ASN A 602 -16.01 -98.11 -119.81
C ASN A 602 -16.66 -97.90 -121.19
N GLY A 603 -15.84 -98.02 -122.23
CA GLY A 603 -16.18 -97.85 -123.64
C GLY A 603 -14.96 -98.13 -124.49
#